data_AF-A0A7Y5UHE9-F1
#
_entry.id   AF-A0A7Y5UHE9-F1
#
_cell.length_a   1.000
_cell.length_b   1.000
_cell.length_c   1.000
_cell.angle_alpha   90.00
_cell.angle_beta   90.00
_cell.angle_gamma   90.00
#
_symmetry.space_group_name_H-M   'P 1'
#
loop_
_entity.id
_entity.type
_entity.pdbx_description
1 polymer ?
#
loop_
_entity_poly.entity_id
_entity_poly.type
_entity_poly.pdbx_seq_one_letter_code
_entity_poly.pdbx_strand_id
1 'polypeptide(L)'
;MRREQIFARDDYQCVYCGERFEPAALTVDHVQPRMRGGDRSGGNLVTACGGCNARKGGLRLSQFLRDDPVARQHFFARAAPYVWPRILRAVAEELEQLSRK
;
A
#
# COMPACT_ATOMS: atom_id res chain seq x y z
N MET A 1 0.63 12.16 -10.64
CA MET A 1 -0.65 12.27 -9.91
C MET A 1 -0.38 13.05 -8.63
N ARG A 2 -1.23 14.04 -8.29
CA ARG A 2 -1.09 14.82 -7.04
C ARG A 2 -1.64 14.00 -5.86
N ARG A 3 -1.27 14.35 -4.62
CA ARG A 3 -1.66 13.58 -3.42
C ARG A 3 -3.18 13.52 -3.25
N GLU A 4 -3.86 14.62 -3.54
CA GLU A 4 -5.30 14.79 -3.42
C GLU A 4 -6.05 13.83 -4.36
N GLN A 5 -5.50 13.58 -5.55
CA GLN A 5 -6.08 12.64 -6.51
C GLN A 5 -5.96 11.19 -6.04
N ILE A 6 -4.90 10.84 -5.31
CA ILE A 6 -4.72 9.50 -4.73
C ILE A 6 -5.70 9.30 -3.58
N PHE A 7 -5.87 10.32 -2.72
CA PHE A 7 -6.83 10.28 -1.61
C PHE A 7 -8.26 10.14 -2.11
N ALA A 8 -8.65 10.92 -3.12
CA ALA A 8 -9.99 10.82 -3.71
C ALA A 8 -10.22 9.46 -4.39
N ARG A 9 -9.22 8.90 -5.09
CA ARG A 9 -9.29 7.57 -5.71
C ARG A 9 -9.55 6.48 -4.67
N ASP A 10 -8.88 6.57 -3.53
CA ASP A 10 -9.00 5.59 -2.45
C ASP A 10 -10.09 5.97 -1.43
N ASP A 11 -11.01 6.88 -1.78
CA ASP A 11 -12.16 7.30 -0.97
C ASP A 11 -11.78 7.81 0.44
N TYR A 12 -10.63 8.47 0.54
CA TYR A 12 -10.06 8.96 1.81
C TYR A 12 -9.89 7.85 2.87
N GLN A 13 -9.84 6.59 2.42
CA GLN A 13 -9.62 5.41 3.26
C GLN A 13 -8.15 5.01 3.20
N CYS A 14 -7.61 4.66 4.36
CA CYS A 14 -6.32 3.98 4.43
C CYS A 14 -6.46 2.59 3.79
N VAL A 15 -5.67 2.30 2.75
CA VAL A 15 -5.73 0.99 2.08
C VAL A 15 -5.26 -0.17 2.97
N TYR A 16 -4.62 0.14 4.10
CA TYR A 16 -4.11 -0.83 5.06
C TYR A 16 -5.11 -1.09 6.19
N CYS A 17 -5.46 -0.09 7.01
CA CYS A 17 -6.39 -0.33 8.13
C CYS A 17 -7.87 -0.25 7.73
N GLY A 18 -8.20 0.21 6.52
CA GLY A 18 -9.59 0.32 6.03
C GLY A 18 -10.38 1.51 6.58
N GLU A 19 -9.86 2.20 7.60
CA GLU A 19 -10.51 3.36 8.21
C GLU A 19 -10.47 4.60 7.29
N ARG A 20 -11.51 5.44 7.39
CA ARG A 20 -11.58 6.77 6.76
C ARG A 20 -10.88 7.80 7.63
N PHE A 21 -10.21 8.75 6.98
CA PHE A 21 -9.49 9.82 7.68
C PHE A 21 -9.71 11.17 7.00
N GLU A 22 -9.60 12.24 7.78
CA GLU A 22 -9.48 13.59 7.26
C GLU A 22 -8.21 13.71 6.37
N PRO A 23 -8.22 14.53 5.30
CA PRO A 23 -7.08 14.68 4.40
C PRO A 23 -5.76 15.02 5.10
N ALA A 24 -5.82 15.76 6.20
CA ALA A 24 -4.64 16.14 7.00
C ALA A 24 -3.97 14.95 7.70
N ALA A 25 -4.71 13.87 8.00
CA ALA A 25 -4.19 12.65 8.61
C ALA A 25 -3.75 11.59 7.58
N LEU A 26 -3.98 11.86 6.29
CA LEU A 26 -3.62 10.98 5.19
C LEU A 26 -2.25 11.31 4.59
N THR A 27 -1.57 10.25 4.19
CA THR A 27 -0.27 10.28 3.53
C THR A 27 -0.32 9.41 2.29
N VAL A 28 0.62 9.64 1.38
CA VAL A 28 0.80 8.77 0.21
C VAL A 28 1.94 7.82 0.51
N ASP A 29 1.69 6.52 0.42
CA ASP A 29 2.71 5.49 0.53
C ASP A 29 3.08 4.92 -0.85
N HIS A 30 4.32 4.45 -0.97
CA HIS A 30 4.80 3.72 -2.14
C HIS A 30 4.66 2.22 -1.90
N VAL A 31 3.85 1.56 -2.73
CA VAL A 31 3.62 0.10 -2.71
C VAL A 31 4.95 -0.64 -2.87
N GLN A 32 5.72 -0.29 -3.90
CA GLN A 32 7.15 -0.60 -4.00
C GLN A 32 7.94 0.57 -3.41
N PRO A 33 8.70 0.39 -2.31
CA PRO A 33 9.46 1.47 -1.70
C PRO A 33 10.46 2.12 -2.67
N ARG A 34 10.66 3.44 -2.56
CA ARG A 34 11.62 4.20 -3.40
C ARG A 34 13.04 3.63 -3.36
N MET A 35 13.50 3.24 -2.16
CA MET A 35 14.82 2.63 -1.97
C MET A 35 14.97 1.27 -2.70
N ARG A 36 13.87 0.68 -3.18
CA ARG A 36 13.84 -0.56 -3.96
C ARG A 36 13.37 -0.33 -5.39
N GLY A 37 13.54 0.87 -5.93
CA GLY A 37 13.24 1.20 -7.33
C GLY A 37 11.78 1.57 -7.61
N GLY A 38 10.97 1.84 -6.57
CA GLY A 38 9.60 2.32 -6.76
C GLY A 38 9.52 3.73 -7.34
N ASP A 39 8.66 3.91 -8.35
CA ASP A 39 8.42 5.20 -9.00
C ASP A 39 7.36 6.05 -8.26
N ARG A 40 7.08 7.26 -8.77
CA ARG A 40 6.02 8.17 -8.27
C ARG A 40 4.75 8.12 -9.14
N SER A 41 4.55 7.06 -9.89
CA SER A 41 3.37 6.91 -10.74
C SER A 41 2.14 6.50 -9.91
N GLY A 42 0.94 6.81 -10.40
CA GLY A 42 -0.30 6.47 -9.69
C GLY A 42 -0.43 4.97 -9.40
N GLY A 43 0.13 4.10 -10.25
CA GLY A 43 0.12 2.65 -10.05
C GLY A 43 1.11 2.13 -9.01
N ASN A 44 1.93 2.99 -8.41
CA ASN A 44 2.78 2.64 -7.27
C ASN A 44 2.41 3.42 -5.98
N LEU A 45 1.43 4.32 -6.04
CA LEU A 45 1.08 5.19 -4.93
C LEU A 45 -0.33 4.88 -4.42
N VAL A 46 -0.47 4.83 -3.09
CA VAL A 46 -1.73 4.53 -2.39
C VAL A 46 -1.92 5.42 -1.17
N THR A 47 -3.16 5.54 -0.74
CA THR A 47 -3.55 6.28 0.46
C THR A 47 -3.25 5.46 1.72
N ALA A 48 -2.51 6.05 2.66
CA ALA A 48 -2.20 5.45 3.94
C ALA A 48 -2.35 6.47 5.06
N CYS A 49 -2.96 6.08 6.18
CA CYS A 49 -2.92 6.91 7.39
C CYS A 49 -1.49 6.98 7.93
N GLY A 50 -1.18 8.04 8.69
CA GLY A 50 0.16 8.23 9.28
C GLY A 50 0.65 7.02 10.07
N GLY A 51 -0.24 6.37 10.85
CA GLY A 51 0.11 5.19 11.64
C GLY A 51 0.49 3.97 10.80
N CYS A 52 -0.30 3.60 9.79
CA CYS A 52 0.03 2.47 8.92
C CYS A 52 1.27 2.75 8.07
N ASN A 53 1.41 3.97 7.56
CA ASN A 53 2.57 4.36 6.77
C ASN A 53 3.86 4.29 7.62
N ALA A 54 3.81 4.76 8.87
CA ALA A 54 4.94 4.66 9.80
C ALA A 54 5.29 3.19 10.13
N ARG A 55 4.28 2.33 10.37
CA ARG A 55 4.49 0.89 10.63
C ARG A 55 5.10 0.17 9.43
N LYS A 56 4.63 0.45 8.21
CA LYS A 56 5.22 -0.12 6.99
C LYS A 56 6.63 0.39 6.77
N GLY A 57 6.84 1.71 6.92
CA GLY A 57 8.15 2.35 6.79
C GLY A 57 8.91 1.91 5.53
N GLY A 58 10.12 1.39 5.74
CA GLY A 58 10.99 0.87 4.69
C GLY A 58 10.79 -0.62 4.36
N LEU A 59 9.77 -1.29 4.91
CA LEU A 59 9.53 -2.71 4.63
C LEU A 59 9.07 -2.92 3.19
N ARG A 60 9.33 -4.13 2.67
CA ARG A 60 8.63 -4.58 1.46
C ARG A 60 7.15 -4.70 1.80
N LEU A 61 6.28 -4.40 0.83
CA LEU A 61 4.85 -4.56 1.06
C LEU A 61 4.50 -6.00 1.44
N SER A 62 5.08 -6.99 0.77
CA SER A 62 4.91 -8.42 1.10
C SER A 62 5.20 -8.73 2.57
N GLN A 63 6.29 -8.19 3.12
CA GLN A 63 6.63 -8.36 4.53
C GLN A 63 5.58 -7.70 5.43
N PHE A 64 5.22 -6.44 5.16
CA PHE A 64 4.20 -5.74 5.94
C PHE A 64 2.83 -6.45 5.91
N LEU A 65 2.40 -6.96 4.74
CA LEU A 65 1.14 -7.69 4.61
C LEU A 65 1.20 -9.11 5.19
N ARG A 66 2.38 -9.73 5.29
CA ARG A 66 2.54 -10.98 6.03
C ARG A 66 2.29 -10.75 7.52
N ASP A 67 2.89 -9.69 8.06
CA ASP A 67 2.88 -9.41 9.50
C ASP A 67 1.55 -8.77 9.96
N ASP A 68 0.78 -8.18 9.04
CA ASP A 68 -0.54 -7.58 9.29
C ASP A 68 -1.63 -8.16 8.33
N PRO A 69 -2.35 -9.22 8.74
CA PRO A 69 -3.40 -9.84 7.93
C PRO A 69 -4.57 -8.91 7.61
N VAL A 70 -4.88 -7.95 8.48
CA VAL A 70 -5.92 -6.94 8.26
C VAL A 70 -5.48 -6.02 7.13
N ALA A 71 -4.24 -5.53 7.18
CA ALA A 71 -3.65 -4.77 6.09
C ALA A 71 -3.63 -5.55 4.78
N ARG A 72 -3.35 -6.87 4.82
CA ARG A 72 -3.39 -7.73 3.63
C ARG A 72 -4.76 -7.76 3.01
N GLN A 73 -5.79 -8.08 3.80
CA GLN A 73 -7.16 -8.14 3.31
C GLN A 73 -7.61 -6.82 2.70
N HIS A 74 -7.38 -5.71 3.40
CA HIS A 74 -7.81 -4.39 2.95
C HIS A 74 -7.04 -3.90 1.73
N PHE A 75 -5.74 -4.17 1.64
CA PHE A 75 -4.93 -3.78 0.50
C PHE A 75 -5.43 -4.47 -0.78
N PHE A 76 -5.66 -5.78 -0.75
CA PHE A 76 -6.16 -6.50 -1.92
C PHE A 76 -7.60 -6.13 -2.27
N ALA A 77 -8.44 -5.82 -1.29
CA ALA A 77 -9.82 -5.40 -1.53
C ALA A 77 -9.94 -3.98 -2.12
N ARG A 78 -9.04 -3.05 -1.74
CA ARG A 78 -9.20 -1.61 -2.04
C ARG A 78 -8.16 -1.06 -3.02
N ALA A 79 -6.90 -1.45 -2.88
CA ALA A 79 -5.80 -0.86 -3.66
C ALA A 79 -5.47 -1.64 -4.93
N ALA A 80 -5.62 -2.97 -4.91
CA ALA A 80 -5.17 -3.83 -6.01
C ALA A 80 -5.65 -3.39 -7.42
N PRO A 81 -6.90 -2.95 -7.64
CA PRO A 81 -7.34 -2.50 -8.97
C PRO A 81 -6.54 -1.31 -9.53
N TYR A 82 -5.88 -0.53 -8.67
CA TYR A 82 -5.16 0.68 -9.03
C TYR A 82 -3.64 0.52 -9.01
N VAL A 83 -3.12 -0.63 -8.57
CA VAL A 83 -1.68 -0.92 -8.50
C VAL A 83 -1.24 -1.64 -9.75
N TRP A 84 -0.03 -1.33 -10.23
CA TRP A 84 0.50 -1.97 -11.44
C TRP A 84 0.50 -3.51 -11.31
N PRO A 85 0.02 -4.25 -12.34
CA PRO A 85 0.00 -5.72 -12.30
C PRO A 85 1.37 -6.35 -12.02
N ARG A 86 2.46 -5.74 -12.50
CA ARG A 86 3.84 -6.18 -12.22
C ARG A 86 4.19 -6.11 -10.72
N ILE A 87 3.71 -5.09 -10.02
CA ILE A 87 3.97 -4.91 -8.58
C ILE A 87 3.13 -5.92 -7.80
N LEU A 88 1.86 -6.10 -8.15
CA LEU A 88 1.00 -7.09 -7.50
C LEU A 88 1.54 -8.51 -7.64
N ARG A 89 2.02 -8.87 -8.84
CA ARG A 89 2.66 -10.17 -9.08
C ARG A 89 3.88 -10.37 -8.19
N ALA A 90 4.78 -9.40 -8.13
CA ALA A 90 5.95 -9.45 -7.27
C ALA A 90 5.56 -9.59 -5.78
N VAL A 91 4.55 -8.85 -5.32
CA VAL A 91 4.06 -8.94 -3.94
C VAL A 91 3.48 -10.32 -3.64
N ALA A 92 2.71 -10.90 -4.56
CA ALA A 92 2.15 -12.24 -4.42
C ALA A 92 3.24 -13.32 -4.34
N GLU A 93 4.20 -13.30 -5.27
CA GLU A 93 5.34 -14.21 -5.28
C GLU A 93 6.17 -14.11 -3.99
N GLU A 94 6.46 -12.89 -3.54
CA GLU A 94 7.17 -12.66 -2.27
C GLU A 94 6.36 -13.18 -1.07
N LEU A 95 5.04 -12.97 -1.02
CA LEU A 95 4.16 -13.48 0.05
C LEU A 95 4.16 -15.01 0.10
N GLU A 96 4.14 -15.68 -1.05
CA GLU A 96 4.22 -17.15 -1.14
C GLU A 96 5.56 -17.66 -0.62
N GLN A 97 6.67 -17.05 -1.03
CA GLN A 97 8.01 -17.41 -0.56
C GLN A 97 8.15 -17.22 0.95
N LEU A 98 7.57 -16.14 1.46
CA LEU A 98 7.50 -15.85 2.89
C LEU A 98 6.61 -16.85 3.63
N SER A 99 5.59 -17.42 3.02
CA SER A 99 4.70 -18.39 3.70
C SER A 99 5.31 -19.81 3.78
N ARG A 100 6.33 -20.09 2.97
CA ARG A 100 7.07 -21.37 2.96
C ARG A 100 8.24 -21.44 3.95
N LYS A 101 8.56 -20.32 4.60
CA LYS A 101 9.64 -20.17 5.59
C LYS A 101 9.04 -20.01 6.97
#